data_AF-A0A258B482-F1
#
_entry.id   AF-A0A258B482-F1
#
_cell.length_a   1.000
_cell.length_b   1.000
_cell.length_c   1.000
_cell.angle_alpha   90.00
_cell.angle_beta   90.00
_cell.angle_gamma   90.00
#
_symmetry.space_group_name_H-M   'P 1'
#
loop_
_entity.id
_entity.type
_entity.pdbx_description
1 polymer ?
#
loop_
_entity_poly.entity_id
_entity_poly.type
_entity_poly.pdbx_seq_one_letter_code
_entity_poly.pdbx_strand_id
1 'polypeptide(L)'
;MLSYFKMSALFVGALTLSACVSAPDISHTTLSSIEGLSDQTSGRARFKAKRDLAGLGEIKRVFLDPAALATGEHTRYVLTDKERQIVLSELEAQMCFELSERYEITYDQTSSDAAVKMAITWFEPTGAAASGVAAVAGQFIPGPIGLRLPGSLGGLGAEAEMLR
;
A
#
# COMPACT_ATOMS: atom_id res chain seq x y z
N MET A 1 -51.39 13.58 1.08
CA MET A 1 -50.23 13.51 2.01
C MET A 1 -49.55 12.14 2.08
N LEU A 2 -50.25 11.00 1.87
CA LEU A 2 -49.63 9.66 1.89
C LEU A 2 -48.65 9.36 0.72
N SER A 3 -48.71 10.15 -0.36
CA SER A 3 -47.89 9.92 -1.56
C SER A 3 -46.46 10.48 -1.47
N TYR A 4 -46.22 11.47 -0.59
CA TYR A 4 -44.89 12.07 -0.40
C TYR A 4 -43.97 11.19 0.44
N PHE A 5 -44.52 10.41 1.38
CA PHE A 5 -43.73 9.54 2.27
C PHE A 5 -43.12 8.34 1.53
N LYS A 6 -43.82 7.83 0.51
CA LYS A 6 -43.35 6.73 -0.34
C LYS A 6 -42.25 7.15 -1.32
N MET A 7 -42.25 8.41 -1.76
CA MET A 7 -41.26 8.93 -2.71
C MET A 7 -39.91 9.22 -2.05
N SER A 8 -39.91 9.68 -0.79
CA SER A 8 -38.67 9.95 -0.04
C SER A 8 -37.93 8.69 0.40
N ALA A 9 -38.65 7.59 0.64
CA ALA A 9 -38.02 6.30 1.01
C ALA A 9 -37.26 5.66 -0.16
N LEU A 10 -37.64 5.96 -1.40
CA LEU A 10 -36.99 5.40 -2.60
C LEU A 10 -35.65 6.08 -2.91
N PHE A 11 -35.50 7.36 -2.55
CA PHE A 11 -34.28 8.13 -2.85
C PHE A 11 -33.12 7.81 -1.89
N VAL A 12 -33.42 7.41 -0.65
CA VAL A 12 -32.40 7.05 0.36
C VAL A 12 -31.78 5.66 0.11
N GLY A 13 -32.51 4.74 -0.53
CA GLY A 13 -32.02 3.40 -0.85
C GLY A 13 -30.98 3.35 -1.99
N ALA A 14 -30.90 4.38 -2.84
CA ALA A 14 -30.06 4.36 -4.03
C ALA A 14 -28.61 4.86 -3.80
N LEU A 15 -28.30 5.49 -2.65
CA LEU A 15 -26.96 6.04 -2.38
C LEU A 15 -25.98 5.07 -1.70
N THR A 16 -26.39 3.85 -1.35
CA THR A 16 -25.58 2.96 -0.50
C THR A 16 -24.72 1.92 -1.25
N LEU A 17 -24.67 1.94 -2.59
CA LEU A 17 -24.03 0.87 -3.38
C LEU A 17 -22.78 1.25 -4.19
N SER A 18 -22.28 2.49 -4.15
CA SER A 18 -21.20 2.95 -5.05
C SER A 18 -19.84 3.22 -4.38
N ALA A 19 -19.40 2.39 -3.44
CA ALA A 19 -18.08 2.53 -2.82
C ALA A 19 -17.25 1.24 -2.86
N CYS A 20 -17.15 0.60 -4.02
CA CYS A 20 -16.05 -0.34 -4.26
C CYS A 20 -14.79 0.47 -4.58
N VAL A 21 -13.92 0.66 -3.57
CA VAL A 21 -12.54 1.11 -3.82
C VAL A 21 -11.76 -0.09 -4.33
N SER A 22 -11.20 0.01 -5.52
CA SER A 22 -10.33 -1.01 -6.10
C SER A 22 -8.97 -0.39 -6.41
N ALA A 23 -7.91 -1.13 -6.11
CA ALA A 23 -6.57 -0.75 -6.55
C ALA A 23 -6.55 -0.69 -8.09
N PRO A 24 -5.85 0.29 -8.68
CA PRO A 24 -5.72 0.36 -10.13
C PRO A 24 -4.89 -0.83 -10.62
N ASP A 25 -5.31 -1.45 -11.73
CA ASP A 25 -4.52 -2.46 -12.44
C ASP A 25 -3.49 -1.74 -13.31
N ILE A 26 -2.35 -1.37 -12.70
CA ILE A 26 -1.28 -0.62 -13.38
C ILE A 26 -0.32 -1.64 -13.99
N SER A 27 -0.27 -1.69 -15.31
CA SER A 27 0.52 -2.66 -16.08
C SER A 27 2.02 -2.35 -16.20
N HIS A 28 2.56 -1.46 -15.37
CA HIS A 28 4.00 -1.17 -15.34
C HIS A 28 4.62 -1.77 -14.10
N THR A 29 5.60 -2.66 -14.30
CA THR A 29 6.36 -3.29 -13.21
C THR A 29 7.82 -2.83 -13.25
N THR A 30 8.40 -2.71 -12.07
CA THR A 30 9.82 -2.42 -11.82
C THR A 30 10.63 -3.70 -11.58
N LEU A 31 9.95 -4.84 -11.44
CA LEU A 31 10.57 -6.14 -11.23
C LEU A 31 11.31 -6.59 -12.49
N SER A 32 12.46 -7.24 -12.30
CA SER A 32 13.21 -7.88 -13.38
C SER A 32 12.44 -9.04 -14.03
N SER A 33 11.53 -9.69 -13.30
CA SER A 33 10.64 -10.73 -13.80
C SER A 33 9.38 -10.89 -12.94
N ILE A 34 8.25 -11.15 -13.60
CA ILE A 34 6.97 -11.48 -12.96
C ILE A 34 6.68 -13.00 -12.99
N GLU A 35 7.59 -13.80 -13.53
CA GLU A 35 7.37 -15.22 -13.78
C GLU A 35 7.33 -16.03 -12.47
N GLY A 36 6.24 -16.77 -12.30
CA GLY A 36 5.98 -17.59 -11.11
C GLY A 36 5.51 -16.80 -9.88
N LEU A 37 5.13 -15.53 -10.04
CA LEU A 37 4.40 -14.82 -8.99
C LEU A 37 3.00 -15.43 -8.81
N SER A 38 2.58 -15.57 -7.55
CA SER A 38 1.28 -16.12 -7.17
C SER A 38 0.45 -15.08 -6.40
N ASP A 39 -0.85 -15.01 -6.67
CA ASP A 39 -1.76 -14.12 -5.95
C ASP A 39 -1.85 -14.51 -4.47
N GLN A 40 -1.74 -13.50 -3.60
CA GLN A 40 -1.79 -13.65 -2.15
C GLN A 40 -2.58 -12.50 -1.52
N THR A 41 -2.99 -12.71 -0.27
CA THR A 41 -3.66 -11.67 0.50
C THR A 41 -3.31 -11.71 1.97
N SER A 42 -3.23 -10.53 2.58
CA SER A 42 -3.11 -10.38 4.03
C SER A 42 -3.92 -9.16 4.47
N GLY A 43 -4.92 -9.37 5.33
CA GLY A 43 -5.85 -8.32 5.74
C GLY A 43 -6.56 -7.66 4.55
N ARG A 44 -6.26 -6.37 4.31
CA ARG A 44 -6.76 -5.60 3.15
C ARG A 44 -5.78 -5.54 1.97
N ALA A 45 -4.56 -6.02 2.16
CA ALA A 45 -3.53 -6.02 1.12
C ALA A 45 -3.72 -7.21 0.17
N ARG A 46 -3.68 -6.93 -1.12
CA ARG A 46 -3.63 -7.91 -2.22
C ARG A 46 -2.26 -7.72 -2.89
N PHE A 47 -1.53 -8.81 -3.09
CA PHE A 47 -0.19 -8.75 -3.66
C PHE A 47 0.12 -10.04 -4.40
N LYS A 48 1.12 -9.99 -5.28
CA LYS A 48 1.66 -11.16 -5.96
C LYS A 48 3.06 -11.42 -5.44
N ALA A 49 3.37 -12.68 -5.10
CA ALA A 49 4.68 -13.01 -4.54
C ALA A 49 5.19 -14.38 -5.00
N LYS A 50 6.52 -14.48 -5.05
CA LYS A 50 7.31 -15.69 -5.27
C LYS A 50 8.48 -15.66 -4.31
N ARG A 51 8.84 -16.81 -3.76
CA ARG A 51 9.98 -16.97 -2.85
C ARG A 51 10.77 -18.20 -3.23
N ASP A 52 12.07 -18.05 -3.41
CA ASP A 52 13.02 -19.16 -3.50
C ASP A 52 13.59 -19.43 -2.11
N LEU A 53 12.99 -20.34 -1.36
CA LEU A 53 13.40 -20.61 0.02
C LEU A 53 14.81 -21.22 0.11
N ALA A 54 15.25 -21.95 -0.92
CA ALA A 54 16.59 -22.53 -0.94
C ALA A 54 17.63 -21.42 -1.15
N GLY A 55 17.46 -20.58 -2.17
CA GLY A 55 18.34 -19.44 -2.42
C GLY A 55 18.38 -18.44 -1.27
N LEU A 56 17.23 -18.17 -0.63
CA LEU A 56 17.14 -17.29 0.54
C LEU A 56 17.90 -17.83 1.76
N GLY A 57 18.09 -19.15 1.87
CA GLY A 57 18.85 -19.77 2.96
C GLY A 57 20.35 -19.55 2.89
N GLU A 58 20.87 -19.12 1.73
CA GLU A 58 22.29 -18.86 1.49
C GLU A 58 22.68 -17.39 1.63
N ILE A 59 21.71 -16.50 1.87
CA ILE A 59 21.90 -15.05 2.00
C ILE A 59 22.08 -14.71 3.48
N LYS A 60 23.14 -13.97 3.81
CA LYS A 60 23.39 -13.46 5.17
C LYS A 60 23.34 -11.95 5.22
N ARG A 61 24.00 -11.29 4.27
CA ARG A 61 24.12 -9.84 4.20
C ARG A 61 23.33 -9.28 3.02
N VAL A 62 22.48 -8.31 3.30
CA VAL A 62 21.63 -7.67 2.30
C VAL A 62 21.94 -6.18 2.23
N PHE A 63 22.13 -5.68 1.02
CA PHE A 63 22.16 -4.25 0.73
C PHE A 63 20.77 -3.78 0.32
N LEU A 64 20.34 -2.61 0.81
CA LEU A 64 19.09 -1.98 0.39
C LEU A 64 19.41 -0.90 -0.65
N ASP A 65 18.99 -1.11 -1.90
CA ASP A 65 19.03 -0.04 -2.89
C ASP A 65 18.06 1.08 -2.46
N PRO A 66 18.38 2.37 -2.68
CA PRO A 66 17.48 3.47 -2.37
C PRO A 66 16.11 3.26 -3.03
N ALA A 67 15.04 3.51 -2.27
CA ALA A 67 13.68 3.35 -2.76
C ALA A 67 13.40 4.32 -3.91
N ALA A 68 12.80 3.79 -4.98
CA ALA A 68 12.42 4.60 -6.13
C ALA A 68 10.92 4.94 -6.11
N LEU A 69 10.55 6.10 -6.67
CA LEU A 69 9.18 6.37 -7.04
C LEU A 69 9.02 6.07 -8.53
N ALA A 70 8.39 4.95 -8.85
CA ALA A 70 8.12 4.48 -10.20
C ALA A 70 6.65 4.73 -10.59
N THR A 71 6.17 5.93 -10.29
CA THR A 71 4.81 6.35 -10.64
C THR A 71 4.78 6.82 -12.10
N GLY A 72 4.03 6.14 -12.95
CA GLY A 72 3.86 6.51 -14.37
C GLY A 72 2.90 7.68 -14.60
N GLU A 73 2.52 7.94 -15.85
CA GLU A 73 1.59 9.04 -16.22
C GLU A 73 0.18 8.89 -15.63
N HIS A 74 -0.16 7.72 -15.08
CA HIS A 74 -1.48 7.42 -14.50
C HIS A 74 -1.55 7.59 -12.97
N THR A 75 -0.59 8.28 -12.35
CA THR A 75 -0.68 8.60 -10.92
C THR A 75 -1.87 9.51 -10.65
N ARG A 76 -2.81 9.05 -9.81
CA ARG A 76 -3.97 9.85 -9.38
C ARG A 76 -3.59 11.02 -8.45
N TYR A 77 -2.47 10.90 -7.76
CA TYR A 77 -1.89 11.94 -6.92
C TYR A 77 -0.41 12.13 -7.25
N VAL A 78 0.00 13.38 -7.44
CA VAL A 78 1.42 13.73 -7.64
C VAL A 78 1.97 14.22 -6.30
N LEU A 79 2.92 13.46 -5.75
CA LEU A 79 3.61 13.81 -4.52
C LEU A 79 4.48 15.05 -4.74
N THR A 80 4.42 16.01 -3.82
CA THR A 80 5.45 17.04 -3.68
C THR A 80 6.79 16.42 -3.32
N ASP A 81 7.90 17.13 -3.53
CA ASP A 81 9.24 16.61 -3.20
C ASP A 81 9.38 16.22 -1.73
N LYS A 82 8.74 16.98 -0.83
CA LYS A 82 8.73 16.68 0.60
C LYS A 82 7.95 15.41 0.90
N GLU A 83 6.75 15.25 0.32
CA GLU A 83 5.96 14.03 0.52
C GLU A 83 6.66 12.82 -0.07
N ARG A 84 7.25 12.96 -1.27
CA ARG A 84 8.08 11.93 -1.90
C ARG A 84 9.18 11.46 -0.95
N GLN A 85 9.95 12.39 -0.37
CA GLN A 85 11.02 12.04 0.55
C GLN A 85 10.49 11.28 1.78
N ILE A 86 9.39 11.75 2.37
CA ILE A 86 8.78 11.09 3.54
C ILE A 86 8.35 9.67 3.20
N VAL A 87 7.60 9.49 2.11
CA VAL A 87 7.03 8.17 1.77
C VAL A 87 8.15 7.19 1.37
N LEU A 88 9.17 7.63 0.64
CA LEU A 88 10.31 6.77 0.30
C LEU A 88 11.11 6.40 1.55
N SER A 89 11.36 7.35 2.46
CA SER A 89 12.07 7.05 3.72
C SER A 89 11.31 6.08 4.62
N GLU A 90 9.98 6.15 4.63
CA GLU A 90 9.15 5.19 5.38
C GLU A 90 9.21 3.79 4.76
N LEU A 91 9.16 3.69 3.42
CA LEU A 91 9.30 2.39 2.75
C LEU A 91 10.67 1.75 3.06
N GLU A 92 11.74 2.53 3.01
CA GLU A 92 13.09 2.08 3.36
C GLU A 92 13.17 1.64 4.82
N ALA A 93 12.59 2.41 5.75
CA ALA A 93 12.57 2.09 7.18
C ALA A 93 11.82 0.78 7.46
N GLN A 94 10.64 0.58 6.85
CA GLN A 94 9.87 -0.65 6.99
C GLN A 94 10.60 -1.86 6.41
N MET A 95 11.20 -1.70 5.22
CA MET A 95 11.97 -2.79 4.61
C MET A 95 13.20 -3.15 5.45
N CYS A 96 13.92 -2.15 5.96
CA CYS A 96 15.04 -2.37 6.86
C CYS A 96 14.61 -3.10 8.14
N PHE A 97 13.52 -2.66 8.77
CA PHE A 97 12.98 -3.29 9.97
C PHE A 97 12.65 -4.77 9.72
N GLU A 98 11.83 -5.08 8.72
CA GLU A 98 11.39 -6.44 8.41
C GLU A 98 12.55 -7.36 7.96
N LEU A 99 13.48 -6.86 7.15
CA LEU A 99 14.62 -7.67 6.70
C LEU A 99 15.64 -7.90 7.81
N SER A 100 15.81 -6.95 8.73
CA SER A 100 16.76 -7.08 9.84
C SER A 100 16.43 -8.23 10.81
N GLU A 101 15.18 -8.74 10.78
CA GLU A 101 14.80 -9.92 11.57
C GLU A 101 15.54 -11.19 11.12
N ARG A 102 16.02 -11.23 9.87
CA ARG A 102 16.62 -12.44 9.27
C ARG A 102 17.97 -12.21 8.61
N TYR A 103 18.30 -10.97 8.21
CA TYR A 103 19.52 -10.63 7.48
C TYR A 103 20.31 -9.53 8.17
N GLU A 104 21.63 -9.54 7.99
CA GLU A 104 22.48 -8.42 8.34
C GLU A 104 22.37 -7.34 7.25
N ILE A 105 21.90 -6.16 7.62
CA ILE A 105 21.80 -5.03 6.69
C ILE A 105 23.17 -4.37 6.57
N THR A 106 23.71 -4.30 5.35
CA THR A 106 24.99 -3.64 5.05
C THR A 106 24.78 -2.36 4.23
N TYR A 107 25.64 -1.38 4.44
CA TYR A 107 25.69 -0.13 3.69
C TYR A 107 26.71 -0.16 2.53
N ASP A 108 27.47 -1.24 2.41
CA ASP A 108 28.41 -1.46 1.31
C ASP A 108 27.91 -2.58 0.42
N GLN A 109 27.42 -2.21 -0.76
CA GLN A 109 26.90 -3.14 -1.77
C GLN A 109 27.92 -4.22 -2.15
N THR A 110 29.22 -3.90 -2.19
CA THR A 110 30.28 -4.87 -2.57
C THR A 110 30.49 -5.96 -1.52
N SER A 111 30.04 -5.71 -0.29
CA SER A 111 30.08 -6.65 0.83
C SER A 111 28.78 -7.45 0.99
N SER A 112 27.75 -7.20 0.18
CA SER A 112 26.45 -7.86 0.30
C SER A 112 26.41 -9.18 -0.47
N ASP A 113 25.60 -10.13 0.02
CA ASP A 113 25.32 -11.37 -0.70
C ASP A 113 24.16 -11.19 -1.69
N ALA A 114 23.31 -10.17 -1.46
CA ALA A 114 22.19 -9.79 -2.31
C ALA A 114 21.83 -8.31 -2.11
N ALA A 115 21.22 -7.70 -3.13
CA ALA A 115 20.65 -6.35 -3.09
C ALA A 115 19.11 -6.42 -3.20
N VAL A 116 18.42 -5.60 -2.40
CA VAL A 116 16.96 -5.46 -2.48
C VAL A 116 16.63 -4.16 -3.18
N LYS A 117 15.88 -4.28 -4.28
CA LYS A 117 15.29 -3.15 -4.99
C LYS A 117 13.85 -3.01 -4.57
N MET A 118 13.42 -1.77 -4.36
CA MET A 118 12.05 -1.46 -4.00
C MET A 118 11.58 -0.18 -4.68
N ALA A 119 10.31 -0.17 -5.07
CA ALA A 119 9.71 0.98 -5.71
C ALA A 119 8.26 1.15 -5.29
N ILE A 120 7.84 2.40 -5.19
CA ILE A 120 6.43 2.76 -5.09
C ILE A 120 5.91 2.94 -6.51
N THR A 121 4.93 2.14 -6.90
CA THR A 121 4.34 2.15 -8.25
C THR A 121 3.05 2.97 -8.31
N TRP A 122 2.40 3.15 -7.15
CA TRP A 122 1.18 3.95 -7.04
C TRP A 122 0.98 4.50 -5.64
N PHE A 123 0.39 5.69 -5.55
CA PHE A 123 0.07 6.33 -4.29
C PHE A 123 -1.25 7.11 -4.40
N GLU A 124 -2.07 7.02 -3.36
CA GLU A 124 -3.30 7.79 -3.17
C GLU A 124 -3.40 8.20 -1.70
N PRO A 125 -3.37 9.49 -1.38
CA PRO A 125 -3.47 9.93 0.00
C PRO A 125 -4.85 9.59 0.58
N THR A 126 -4.88 9.28 1.87
CA THR A 126 -6.14 9.20 2.60
C THR A 126 -6.76 10.61 2.64
N GLY A 127 -7.93 10.80 2.03
CA GLY A 127 -8.60 12.10 1.95
C GLY A 127 -8.82 12.76 3.31
N ALA A 128 -8.30 13.98 3.47
CA ALA A 128 -8.26 14.70 4.73
C ALA A 128 -9.64 14.95 5.36
N ALA A 129 -10.67 15.21 4.52
CA ALA A 129 -12.04 15.41 4.99
C ALA A 129 -12.63 14.14 5.61
N ALA A 130 -12.40 12.99 4.97
CA ALA A 130 -12.80 11.69 5.49
C ALA A 130 -12.03 11.32 6.77
N SER A 131 -10.72 11.60 6.82
CA SER A 131 -9.89 11.41 8.02
C SER A 131 -10.35 12.28 9.19
N GLY A 132 -10.70 13.54 8.93
CA GLY A 132 -11.23 14.46 9.94
C GLY A 132 -12.58 14.01 10.48
N VAL A 133 -13.51 13.57 9.61
CA VAL A 133 -14.81 13.01 10.00
C VAL A 133 -14.63 11.72 10.82
N ALA A 134 -13.71 10.84 10.43
CA ALA A 134 -13.43 9.61 11.18
C ALA A 134 -12.84 9.90 12.58
N ALA A 135 -11.96 10.90 12.69
CA ALA A 135 -11.36 11.30 13.96
C ALA A 135 -12.40 11.85 14.95
N VAL A 136 -13.34 12.67 14.48
CA VAL A 136 -14.42 13.20 15.35
C VAL A 136 -15.48 12.13 15.67
N ALA A 137 -15.79 11.24 14.73
CA ALA A 137 -16.74 10.16 14.96
C ALA A 137 -16.23 9.15 15.99
N GLY A 138 -14.92 8.85 15.99
CA GLY A 138 -14.30 8.00 17.02
C GLY A 138 -14.41 8.55 18.45
N GLN A 139 -14.56 9.87 18.61
CA GLN A 139 -14.79 10.53 19.90
C GLN A 139 -16.25 10.44 20.36
N PHE A 140 -17.20 10.28 19.42
CA PHE A 140 -18.63 10.47 19.67
C PHE A 140 -19.46 9.16 19.62
N ILE A 141 -18.84 8.01 19.33
CA ILE A 141 -19.50 6.70 19.33
C ILE A 141 -19.13 5.94 20.62
N PRO A 142 -19.89 6.09 21.72
CA PRO A 142 -19.70 5.28 22.91
C PRO A 142 -20.24 3.87 22.65
N GLY A 143 -19.35 2.89 22.47
CA GLY A 143 -19.72 1.49 22.39
C GLY A 143 -18.60 0.56 21.90
N PRO A 144 -18.64 -0.75 22.23
CA PRO A 144 -17.60 -1.73 21.85
C PRO A 144 -17.61 -2.09 20.36
N ILE A 145 -18.55 -1.54 19.60
CA ILE A 145 -18.68 -1.69 18.15
C ILE A 145 -17.75 -0.68 17.49
N GLY A 146 -16.53 -1.09 17.19
CA GLY A 146 -15.50 -0.32 16.47
C GLY A 146 -15.88 0.00 15.01
N LEU A 147 -17.08 0.55 14.79
CA LEU A 147 -17.59 1.01 13.52
C LEU A 147 -16.79 2.22 13.08
N ARG A 148 -15.84 1.98 12.19
CA ARG A 148 -15.14 3.04 11.45
C ARG A 148 -16.06 3.51 10.34
N LEU A 149 -16.45 4.79 10.37
CA LEU A 149 -17.14 5.40 9.23
C LEU A 149 -16.30 5.17 7.96
N PRO A 150 -16.93 4.78 6.84
CA PRO A 150 -16.23 4.64 5.58
C PRO A 150 -15.69 6.00 5.16
N GLY A 151 -14.39 6.20 5.38
CA GLY A 151 -13.64 7.31 4.83
C GLY A 151 -13.03 6.92 3.48
N SER A 152 -12.53 7.90 2.71
CA SER A 152 -11.68 7.61 1.56
C SER A 152 -10.51 6.75 2.05
N LEU A 153 -10.45 5.51 1.56
CA LEU A 153 -9.30 4.65 1.80
C LEU A 153 -8.22 5.15 0.84
N GLY A 154 -7.17 5.76 1.38
CA GLY A 154 -5.95 5.95 0.60
C GLY A 154 -5.42 4.61 0.12
N GLY A 155 -4.38 4.63 -0.69
CA GLY A 155 -3.79 3.43 -1.23
C GLY A 155 -2.32 3.58 -1.58
N LEU A 156 -1.64 2.44 -1.56
CA LEU A 156 -0.22 2.33 -1.86
C LEU A 156 -0.02 1.07 -2.70
N GLY A 157 0.68 1.23 -3.81
CA GLY A 157 1.26 0.14 -4.58
C GLY A 157 2.77 0.20 -4.43
N ALA A 158 3.36 -0.92 -4.03
CA ALA A 158 4.80 -1.05 -3.93
C ALA A 158 5.23 -2.41 -4.48
N GLU A 159 6.43 -2.44 -5.04
CA GLU A 159 7.09 -3.62 -5.57
C GLU A 159 8.46 -3.74 -4.92
N ALA A 160 8.91 -4.98 -4.73
CA ALA A 160 10.26 -5.26 -4.26
C ALA A 160 10.77 -6.58 -4.82
N GLU A 161 12.06 -6.63 -5.11
CA GLU A 161 12.78 -7.85 -5.49
C GLU A 161 14.14 -7.92 -4.78
N MET A 162 14.58 -9.14 -4.50
CA MET A 162 15.91 -9.42 -4.00
C MET A 162 16.72 -10.05 -5.13
N LEU A 163 17.81 -9.40 -5.51
CA LEU A 163 18.71 -9.80 -6.59
C LEU A 163 20.04 -10.23 -5.99
N ARG A 164 20.58 -11.34 -6.49
CA ARG A 164 21.87 -11.90 -6.08
C ARG A 164 22.94 -11.60 -7.12
#